data_AF-A0A6J1M0G5-F1
#
_entry.id   AF-A0A6J1M0G5-F1
#
_cell.length_a   1.000
_cell.length_b   1.000
_cell.length_c   1.000
_cell.angle_alpha   90.00
_cell.angle_beta   90.00
_cell.angle_gamma   90.00
#
_symmetry.space_group_name_H-M   'P 1'
#
loop_
_entity.id
_entity.type
_entity.pdbx_description
1 polymer ?
#
loop_
_entity_poly.entity_id
_entity_poly.type
_entity_poly.pdbx_seq_one_letter_code
_entity_poly.pdbx_strand_id
1 'polypeptide(L)'
;MLKGITKMNISQLLCVLLLLCGYIKRNYAATKVFYEFHIREPNTESNETAVLNNSNNNKTGARPELVITGKRTSSNILEGKDENSTNSIYKETAFYTADDNGYHVTYNISIEPVELDTEIMGKTLKVIVG
;
A
#
# COMPACT_ATOMS: atom_id res chain seq x y z
N MET A 1 39.70 39.80 -7.41
CA MET A 1 40.58 39.31 -6.33
C MET A 1 39.69 38.59 -5.31
N LEU A 2 39.55 37.27 -5.44
CA LEU A 2 38.63 36.46 -4.62
C LEU A 2 39.12 36.40 -3.17
N LYS A 3 38.26 36.76 -2.22
CA LYS A 3 38.56 36.88 -0.79
C LYS A 3 38.06 35.64 -0.04
N GLY A 4 38.98 34.96 0.64
CA GLY A 4 38.73 34.26 1.91
C GLY A 4 38.10 32.87 1.85
N ILE A 5 38.92 31.83 1.72
CA ILE A 5 38.59 30.51 2.27
C ILE A 5 38.88 30.57 3.77
N THR A 6 37.83 30.70 4.59
CA THR A 6 37.93 30.68 6.05
C THR A 6 38.42 29.30 6.49
N LYS A 7 39.59 29.23 7.14
CA LYS A 7 40.11 27.98 7.73
C LYS A 7 39.16 27.53 8.84
N MET A 8 38.46 26.42 8.60
CA MET A 8 37.58 25.80 9.60
C MET A 8 38.44 25.13 10.67
N ASN A 9 38.26 25.49 11.93
CA ASN A 9 39.03 24.92 13.03
C ASN A 9 38.65 23.44 13.25
N ILE A 10 39.58 22.62 13.75
CA ILE A 10 39.39 21.16 13.93
C ILE A 10 38.14 20.84 14.79
N SER A 11 37.87 21.66 15.81
CA SER A 11 36.67 21.53 16.65
C SER A 11 35.37 21.77 15.87
N GLN A 12 35.37 22.75 14.94
CA GLN A 12 34.23 23.00 14.07
C GLN A 12 34.03 21.86 13.06
N LEU A 13 35.11 21.32 12.50
CA LEU A 13 35.06 20.14 11.64
C LEU A 13 34.47 18.94 12.38
N LEU A 14 34.90 18.69 13.62
CA LEU A 14 34.40 17.59 14.44
C LEU A 14 32.89 17.75 14.74
N CYS A 15 32.45 18.95 15.09
CA CYS A 15 31.03 19.24 15.31
C CYS A 15 30.19 19.00 14.05
N VAL A 16 30.67 19.45 12.88
CA VAL A 16 29.98 19.21 11.61
C VAL A 16 29.91 17.72 11.31
N LEU A 17 30.99 16.96 11.56
CA LEU A 17 31.01 15.52 11.35
C LEU A 17 30.01 14.78 12.26
N LEU A 18 29.93 15.16 13.54
CA LEU A 18 28.99 14.59 14.50
C LEU A 18 27.54 14.88 14.14
N LEU A 19 27.25 16.11 13.68
CA LEU A 19 25.92 16.48 13.20
C LEU A 19 25.53 15.67 11.96
N LEU A 20 26.46 15.46 11.02
CA LEU A 20 26.23 14.62 9.84
C LEU A 20 26.01 13.16 10.21
N CYS A 21 26.80 12.59 11.12
CA CYS A 21 26.60 11.21 11.61
C CYS A 21 25.24 11.04 12.29
N GLY A 22 24.84 12.00 13.13
CA GLY A 22 23.52 12.00 13.77
C GLY A 22 22.37 12.10 12.77
N TYR A 23 22.52 12.96 11.75
CA TYR A 23 21.54 13.12 10.67
C TYR A 23 21.38 11.84 9.84
N ILE A 24 22.47 11.18 9.47
CA ILE A 24 22.44 9.92 8.72
C ILE A 24 21.77 8.82 9.54
N LYS A 25 22.11 8.69 10.83
CA LYS A 25 21.53 7.68 11.72
C LYS A 25 20.01 7.85 11.90
N ARG A 26 19.53 9.09 11.99
CA ARG A 26 18.09 9.38 12.12
C ARG A 26 17.30 9.00 10.85
N ASN A 27 17.91 9.12 9.68
CA ASN A 27 17.27 8.75 8.42
C ASN A 27 17.23 7.24 8.15
N TYR A 28 18.14 6.45 8.74
CA TYR A 28 18.20 4.99 8.54
C TYR A 28 17.10 4.21 9.28
N ALA A 29 16.53 4.80 10.33
CA ALA A 29 15.52 4.17 11.19
C ALA A 29 14.07 4.44 10.74
N ALA A 30 13.87 5.27 9.71
CA ALA A 30 12.54 5.52 9.17
C ALA A 30 12.22 4.47 8.10
N THR A 31 11.29 3.57 8.38
CA THR A 31 10.64 2.73 7.38
C THR A 31 10.17 3.63 6.23
N LYS A 32 10.88 3.62 5.10
CA LYS A 32 10.55 4.44 3.93
C LYS A 32 9.54 3.69 3.10
N VAL A 33 8.30 4.15 3.12
CA VAL A 33 7.31 3.82 2.09
C VAL A 33 7.81 4.46 0.79
N PHE A 34 8.10 3.65 -0.22
CA PHE A 34 8.63 4.17 -1.49
C PHE A 34 7.54 4.70 -2.40
N TYR A 35 6.38 4.04 -2.38
CA TYR A 35 5.24 4.40 -3.19
C TYR A 35 3.98 3.79 -2.58
N GLU A 36 2.89 4.56 -2.66
CA GLU A 36 1.54 4.16 -2.28
C GLU A 36 0.62 4.71 -3.35
N PHE A 37 -0.25 3.87 -3.90
CA PHE A 37 -1.24 4.30 -4.87
C PHE A 37 -2.55 3.58 -4.66
N HIS A 38 -3.62 4.32 -4.95
CA HIS A 38 -5.01 3.89 -4.84
C HIS A 38 -5.66 4.10 -6.20
N ILE A 39 -6.11 3.02 -6.84
CA ILE A 39 -6.87 3.09 -8.09
C ILE A 39 -8.27 2.59 -7.78
N ARG A 40 -9.26 3.45 -8.04
CA ARG A 40 -10.69 3.13 -7.91
C ARG A 40 -11.33 3.27 -9.27
N GLU A 41 -11.75 2.16 -9.85
CA GLU A 41 -12.53 2.13 -11.10
C GLU A 41 -13.94 1.61 -10.78
N PRO A 42 -14.92 1.74 -11.71
CA PRO A 42 -16.23 1.15 -11.51
C PRO A 42 -16.06 -0.36 -11.27
N ASN A 43 -16.41 -0.81 -10.07
CA ASN A 43 -16.37 -2.21 -9.63
C ASN A 43 -14.97 -2.80 -9.31
N THR A 44 -13.92 -1.97 -9.27
CA THR A 44 -12.57 -2.40 -8.87
C THR A 44 -11.94 -1.41 -7.90
N GLU A 45 -11.29 -1.93 -6.86
CA GLU A 45 -10.45 -1.16 -5.93
C GLU A 45 -9.09 -1.85 -5.85
N SER A 46 -8.01 -1.10 -6.05
CA SER A 46 -6.64 -1.62 -5.93
C SER A 46 -5.80 -0.70 -5.07
N ASN A 47 -5.21 -1.26 -4.02
CA ASN A 47 -4.29 -0.58 -3.12
C ASN A 47 -2.99 -1.37 -3.10
N GLU A 48 -1.85 -0.72 -3.30
CA GLU A 48 -0.53 -1.35 -3.29
C GLU A 48 0.44 -0.50 -2.46
N THR A 49 1.34 -1.17 -1.76
CA THR A 49 2.35 -0.56 -0.90
C THR A 49 3.67 -1.31 -1.04
N ALA A 50 4.75 -0.55 -1.27
CA ALA A 50 6.11 -1.09 -1.28
C ALA A 50 6.91 -0.54 -0.09
N VAL A 51 7.42 -1.43 0.75
CA VAL A 51 8.14 -1.10 1.99
C VAL A 51 9.53 -1.73 2.00
N LEU A 52 10.55 -0.91 2.27
CA LEU A 52 11.86 -1.45 2.68
C LEU A 52 11.84 -1.77 4.16
N ASN A 53 11.78 -3.05 4.48
CA ASN A 53 11.89 -3.50 5.85
C ASN A 53 13.38 -3.57 6.24
N ASN A 54 13.78 -2.63 7.10
CA ASN A 54 15.12 -2.56 7.67
C ASN A 54 15.16 -3.11 9.12
N SER A 55 14.09 -3.79 9.56
CA SER A 55 13.85 -4.16 10.97
C SER A 55 14.81 -5.22 11.54
N ASN A 56 15.74 -5.76 10.75
CA ASN A 56 16.82 -6.59 11.29
C ASN A 56 17.93 -5.78 12.01
N ASN A 57 17.56 -4.73 12.73
CA ASN A 57 18.47 -3.87 13.51
C ASN A 57 19.23 -4.62 14.63
N ASN A 58 18.85 -5.87 14.95
CA ASN A 58 19.51 -6.69 15.99
C ASN A 58 20.47 -7.76 15.44
N LYS A 59 20.61 -7.91 14.12
CA LYS A 59 21.57 -8.86 13.51
C LYS A 59 22.60 -8.10 12.68
N THR A 60 23.84 -8.10 13.13
CA THR A 60 24.99 -7.66 12.33
C THR A 60 25.02 -8.44 11.01
N GLY A 61 24.74 -7.76 9.89
CA GLY A 61 24.80 -8.34 8.54
C GLY A 61 23.46 -8.70 7.88
N ALA A 62 22.32 -8.38 8.50
CA ALA A 62 21.04 -8.59 7.85
C ALA A 62 20.83 -7.62 6.68
N ARG A 63 20.46 -8.16 5.53
CA ARG A 63 20.16 -7.38 4.32
C ARG A 63 18.77 -6.75 4.45
N PRO A 64 18.57 -5.53 3.92
CA PRO A 64 17.24 -4.94 3.84
C PRO A 64 16.36 -5.80 2.94
N GLU A 65 15.10 -5.98 3.35
CA GLU A 65 14.11 -6.75 2.60
C GLU A 65 13.12 -5.80 1.94
N LEU A 66 12.84 -5.99 0.64
CA LEU A 66 11.77 -5.29 -0.05
C LEU A 66 10.50 -6.14 0.03
N VAL A 67 9.47 -5.62 0.68
CA VAL A 67 8.16 -6.26 0.77
C VAL A 67 7.16 -5.44 -0.03
N ILE A 68 6.48 -6.07 -0.98
CA ILE A 68 5.39 -5.46 -1.76
C ILE A 68 4.10 -6.12 -1.33
N THR A 69 3.16 -5.34 -0.81
CA THR A 69 1.82 -5.81 -0.47
C THR A 69 0.78 -5.11 -1.31
N GLY A 70 -0.34 -5.79 -1.54
CA GLY A 70 -1.49 -5.11 -2.09
C GLY A 70 -2.79 -5.86 -1.89
N LYS A 71 -3.86 -5.11 -2.06
CA LYS A 71 -5.24 -5.55 -1.96
C LYS A 71 -5.96 -5.15 -3.24
N ARG A 72 -6.55 -6.13 -3.92
CA ARG A 72 -7.42 -5.92 -5.07
C ARG A 72 -8.81 -6.45 -4.76
N THR A 73 -9.82 -5.59 -4.84
CA THR A 73 -11.23 -5.97 -4.77
C THR A 73 -11.84 -5.84 -6.16
N SER A 74 -12.57 -6.86 -6.60
CA SER A 74 -13.39 -6.87 -7.80
C SER A 74 -14.82 -7.22 -7.41
N SER A 75 -15.80 -6.56 -8.01
CA SER A 75 -17.21 -6.92 -7.87
C SER A 75 -17.90 -7.09 -9.21
N ASN A 76 -18.78 -8.07 -9.33
CA ASN A 76 -19.62 -8.25 -10.51
C ASN A 76 -21.07 -8.51 -10.08
N ILE A 77 -22.02 -7.91 -10.79
CA ILE A 77 -23.43 -8.21 -10.60
C ILE A 77 -23.76 -9.47 -11.41
N LEU A 78 -24.25 -10.49 -10.71
CA LEU A 78 -24.83 -11.68 -11.27
C LEU A 78 -26.34 -11.44 -11.39
N GLU A 79 -26.82 -11.30 -12.62
CA GLU A 79 -28.23 -11.11 -12.88
C GLU A 79 -29.02 -12.40 -12.61
N GLY A 80 -30.20 -12.25 -12.02
CA GLY A 80 -31.16 -13.32 -11.85
C GLY A 80 -31.56 -13.91 -13.21
N LYS A 81 -31.79 -15.23 -13.25
CA LYS A 81 -32.21 -15.92 -14.49
C LYS A 81 -33.66 -15.63 -14.89
N ASP A 82 -34.50 -15.25 -13.93
CA ASP A 82 -35.93 -14.95 -14.09
C ASP A 82 -36.39 -13.82 -13.16
N GLU A 83 -37.61 -13.33 -13.37
CA GLU A 83 -38.21 -12.22 -12.60
C GLU A 83 -38.37 -12.52 -11.10
N ASN A 84 -38.33 -13.79 -10.69
CA ASN A 84 -38.42 -14.21 -9.29
C ASN A 84 -37.04 -14.44 -8.64
N SER A 85 -35.97 -14.38 -9.42
CA SER A 85 -34.62 -14.62 -8.95
C SER A 85 -33.91 -13.30 -8.60
N THR A 86 -33.43 -13.22 -7.36
CA THR A 86 -32.72 -12.03 -6.87
C THR A 86 -31.35 -11.91 -7.54
N ASN A 87 -31.01 -10.71 -7.97
CA ASN A 87 -29.64 -10.41 -8.39
C ASN A 87 -28.68 -10.65 -7.23
N SER A 88 -27.44 -10.99 -7.52
CA SER A 88 -26.41 -11.15 -6.50
C SER A 88 -25.18 -10.34 -6.88
N ILE A 89 -24.44 -9.85 -5.88
CA ILE A 89 -23.12 -9.28 -6.09
C ILE A 89 -22.08 -10.34 -5.73
N TYR A 90 -21.29 -10.74 -6.72
CA TYR A 90 -20.07 -11.49 -6.52
C TYR A 90 -18.97 -10.50 -6.15
N LYS A 91 -18.28 -10.71 -5.04
CA LYS A 91 -17.12 -9.93 -4.61
C LYS A 91 -15.93 -10.87 -4.46
N GLU A 92 -14.82 -10.49 -5.06
CA GLU A 92 -13.53 -11.14 -4.91
C GLU A 92 -12.53 -10.14 -4.37
N THR A 93 -11.87 -10.48 -3.26
CA THR A 93 -10.77 -9.70 -2.70
C THR A 93 -9.52 -10.56 -2.66
N ALA A 94 -8.49 -10.15 -3.39
CA ALA A 94 -7.17 -10.76 -3.38
C ALA A 94 -6.22 -9.89 -2.53
N PHE A 95 -5.56 -10.51 -1.55
CA PHE A 95 -4.45 -9.93 -0.80
C PHE A 95 -3.17 -10.60 -1.26
N TYR A 96 -2.23 -9.85 -1.83
CA TYR A 96 -0.96 -10.40 -2.29
C TYR A 96 0.21 -9.81 -1.50
N THR A 97 1.25 -10.62 -1.35
CA THR A 97 2.50 -10.26 -0.70
C THR A 97 3.64 -10.86 -1.50
N ALA A 98 4.60 -10.02 -1.89
CA ALA A 98 5.88 -10.43 -2.45
C ALA A 98 6.96 -10.08 -1.41
N ASP A 99 7.63 -11.12 -0.89
CA ASP A 99 8.68 -11.03 0.13
C ASP A 99 9.83 -12.01 -0.18
N ASP A 100 10.74 -12.24 0.77
CA ASP A 100 11.87 -13.15 0.57
C ASP A 100 11.49 -14.64 0.39
N ASN A 101 10.25 -15.02 0.70
CA ASN A 101 9.72 -16.37 0.54
C ASN A 101 8.97 -16.57 -0.79
N GLY A 102 8.80 -15.49 -1.57
CA GLY A 102 8.21 -15.53 -2.90
C GLY A 102 6.92 -14.71 -2.99
N TYR A 103 6.07 -15.08 -3.94
CA TYR A 103 4.78 -14.41 -4.19
C TYR A 103 3.64 -15.26 -3.64
N HIS A 104 2.87 -14.69 -2.73
CA HIS A 104 1.77 -15.37 -2.04
C HIS A 104 0.48 -14.56 -2.18
N VAL A 105 -0.65 -15.26 -2.34
CA VAL A 105 -1.96 -14.63 -2.52
C VAL A 105 -3.00 -15.32 -1.64
N THR A 106 -3.81 -14.53 -0.93
CA THR A 106 -4.99 -14.97 -0.21
C THR A 106 -6.24 -14.41 -0.88
N TYR A 107 -7.20 -15.27 -1.19
CA TYR A 107 -8.48 -14.89 -1.79
C TYR A 107 -9.59 -14.92 -0.75
N ASN A 108 -10.43 -13.88 -0.75
CA ASN A 108 -11.69 -13.85 -0.03
C ASN A 108 -12.82 -13.61 -1.03
N ILE A 109 -13.76 -14.55 -1.10
CA ILE A 109 -14.84 -14.55 -2.07
C ILE A 109 -16.16 -14.52 -1.31
N SER A 110 -17.05 -13.58 -1.65
CA SER A 110 -18.41 -13.54 -1.13
C SER A 110 -19.43 -13.35 -2.25
N ILE A 111 -20.62 -13.89 -2.01
CA ILE A 111 -21.79 -13.70 -2.88
C ILE A 111 -22.94 -13.28 -1.97
N GLU A 112 -23.49 -12.10 -2.24
CA GLU A 112 -24.57 -11.50 -1.44
C GLU A 112 -25.75 -11.14 -2.36
N PRO A 113 -27.01 -11.40 -1.98
CA PRO A 113 -28.16 -10.93 -2.74
C PRO A 113 -28.22 -9.40 -2.75
N VAL A 114 -28.63 -8.80 -3.86
CA VAL A 114 -28.76 -7.35 -4.03
C VAL A 114 -30.04 -6.98 -4.78
N GLU A 115 -30.75 -5.98 -4.25
CA GLU A 115 -31.87 -5.36 -4.97
C GLU A 115 -31.32 -4.25 -5.87
N LEU A 116 -31.57 -4.36 -7.17
CA LEU A 116 -31.23 -3.31 -8.13
C LEU A 116 -32.40 -2.32 -8.19
N ASP A 117 -32.16 -1.08 -7.80
CA ASP A 117 -33.14 -0.02 -7.97
C ASP A 117 -33.18 0.42 -9.44
N THR A 118 -34.32 0.22 -10.08
CA THR A 118 -34.56 0.55 -11.50
C THR A 118 -34.99 2.00 -11.73
N GLU A 119 -35.22 2.80 -10.68
CA GLU A 119 -35.94 4.08 -10.83
C GLU A 119 -35.10 5.24 -11.37
N ILE A 120 -33.78 5.09 -11.55
CA ILE A 120 -32.94 6.11 -12.19
C ILE A 120 -31.96 5.40 -13.11
N MET A 121 -31.94 5.76 -14.40
CA MET A 121 -31.07 5.20 -15.45
C MET A 121 -29.56 5.39 -15.17
N GLY A 122 -29.07 4.64 -14.20
CA GLY A 122 -27.69 4.60 -13.72
C GLY A 122 -27.67 3.63 -12.56
N LYS A 123 -27.44 2.32 -12.86
CA LYS A 123 -27.38 1.21 -11.89
C LYS A 123 -26.52 1.63 -10.68
N THR A 124 -27.15 2.10 -9.60
CA THR A 124 -26.48 2.53 -8.37
C THR A 124 -26.82 1.53 -7.28
N LEU A 125 -25.80 0.94 -6.67
CA LEU A 125 -25.97 -0.03 -5.60
C LEU A 125 -26.46 0.67 -4.33
N LYS A 126 -27.65 0.30 -3.83
CA LYS A 126 -28.13 0.72 -2.51
C LYS A 126 -27.71 -0.32 -1.49
N VAL A 127 -26.69 -0.01 -0.67
CA VAL A 127 -26.31 -0.85 0.48
C VAL A 127 -27.09 -0.36 1.68
N ILE A 128 -28.00 -1.18 2.20
CA ILE A 128 -28.71 -0.93 3.46
C ILE A 128 -27.81 -1.43 4.59
N VAL A 129 -27.24 -0.50 5.37
CA VAL A 129 -26.57 -0.82 6.63
C VAL A 129 -27.62 -0.74 7.73
N GLY A 130 -27.87 -1.86 8.41
CA GLY A 130 -28.70 -1.97 9.61
C GLY A 130 -27.85 -1.99 10.88
#